data_AF-A0A519CMB4-F1
#
_entry.id   AF-A0A519CMB4-F1
#
_cell.length_a   1.000
_cell.length_b   1.000
_cell.length_c   1.000
_cell.angle_alpha   90.00
_cell.angle_beta   90.00
_cell.angle_gamma   90.00
#
_symmetry.space_group_name_H-M   'P 1'
#
loop_
_entity.id
_entity.type
_entity.pdbx_description
1 polymer ?
#
loop_
_entity_poly.entity_id
_entity_poly.type
_entity_poly.pdbx_seq_one_letter_code
_entity_poly.pdbx_strand_id
1 'polypeptide(L)'
;MHTAYQGGISIASQELSTELIHINAQLTHVRGRIRLDGQIYNNGKHPIEKIKIAACYNRADISSIGPSGDTLHYLLPGQTYEVSIWLEPRASAENIIIGLKVRAKSNGDSIRNTVYLEPFDLKIKGRPYQNDRRYLGL
;
A
#
# COMPACT_ATOMS: atom_id res chain seq x y z
N MET A 1 25.50 -11.81 -8.19
CA MET A 1 24.36 -10.90 -7.89
C MET A 1 23.26 -11.77 -7.29
N HIS A 2 23.04 -11.67 -5.98
CA HIS A 2 22.19 -12.57 -5.21
C HIS A 2 21.09 -11.73 -4.58
N THR A 3 19.90 -11.69 -5.19
CA THR A 3 18.74 -11.02 -4.60
C THR A 3 17.88 -12.11 -3.95
N ALA A 4 18.01 -12.24 -2.63
CA ALA A 4 17.16 -13.10 -1.84
C ALA A 4 15.72 -12.56 -1.88
N TYR A 5 14.82 -13.23 -2.59
CA TYR A 5 13.39 -12.95 -2.50
C TYR A 5 12.91 -13.39 -1.10
N GLN A 6 12.70 -12.42 -0.22
CA GLN A 6 12.03 -12.64 1.07
C GLN A 6 10.53 -12.92 0.83
N GLY A 7 10.21 -14.17 0.44
CA GLY A 7 9.04 -14.93 0.87
C GLY A 7 7.64 -14.30 0.78
N GLY A 8 7.29 -13.64 -0.32
CA GLY A 8 5.93 -13.15 -0.59
C GLY A 8 5.44 -13.51 -1.99
N ILE A 9 4.12 -13.67 -2.16
CA ILE A 9 3.49 -13.88 -3.47
C ILE A 9 2.90 -12.55 -3.92
N SER A 10 3.35 -12.03 -5.06
CA SER A 10 2.71 -10.86 -5.70
C SER A 10 1.29 -11.22 -6.09
N ILE A 11 0.31 -10.43 -5.65
CA ILE A 11 -1.12 -10.70 -5.88
C ILE A 11 -1.77 -9.68 -6.82
N ALA A 12 -1.25 -8.45 -6.91
CA ALA A 12 -1.69 -7.46 -7.89
C ALA A 12 -0.62 -6.38 -8.08
N SER A 13 -0.57 -5.77 -9.26
CA SER A 13 0.28 -4.61 -9.56
C SER A 13 -0.43 -3.69 -10.52
N GLN A 14 -0.38 -2.37 -10.27
CA GLN A 14 -1.01 -1.38 -11.14
C GLN A 14 -0.16 -0.12 -11.22
N GLU A 15 -0.17 0.47 -12.41
CA GLU A 15 0.49 1.73 -12.71
C GLU A 15 -0.53 2.81 -13.08
N LEU A 16 -0.25 4.05 -12.68
CA LEU A 16 -0.88 5.26 -13.18
C LEU A 16 0.20 6.30 -13.48
N SER A 17 0.30 6.70 -14.74
CA SER A 17 1.23 7.74 -15.19
C SER A 17 0.45 8.95 -15.68
N THR A 18 0.80 10.14 -15.17
CA THR A 18 0.35 11.44 -15.69
C THR A 18 1.56 12.29 -16.08
N GLU A 19 1.34 13.44 -16.72
CA GLU A 19 2.40 14.39 -17.04
C GLU A 19 3.19 14.88 -15.81
N LEU A 20 2.55 14.89 -14.64
CA LEU A 20 3.15 15.43 -13.41
C LEU A 20 3.71 14.34 -12.50
N ILE A 21 3.02 13.21 -12.39
CA ILE A 21 3.36 12.17 -11.43
C ILE A 21 3.13 10.80 -12.02
N HIS A 22 4.04 9.89 -11.70
CA HIS A 22 3.89 8.47 -11.98
C HIS A 22 3.79 7.72 -10.66
N ILE A 23 2.83 6.82 -10.56
CA ILE A 23 2.58 6.03 -9.37
C ILE A 23 2.54 4.57 -9.78
N ASN A 24 3.41 3.77 -9.18
CA ASN A 24 3.34 2.30 -9.25
C ASN A 24 2.91 1.79 -7.88
N ALA A 25 1.99 0.83 -7.86
CA ALA A 25 1.54 0.16 -6.66
C ALA A 25 1.56 -1.35 -6.87
N GLN A 26 2.03 -2.08 -5.85
CA GLN A 26 2.07 -3.54 -5.86
C GLN A 26 1.59 -4.09 -4.53
N LEU A 27 0.78 -5.14 -4.59
CA LEU A 27 0.38 -5.92 -3.43
C LEU A 27 1.15 -7.23 -3.38
N THR A 28 1.73 -7.50 -2.23
CA THR A 28 2.40 -8.77 -1.92
C THR A 28 1.76 -9.41 -0.71
N HIS A 29 1.34 -10.67 -0.83
CA HIS A 29 0.90 -11.45 0.32
C HIS A 29 2.12 -12.08 1.02
N VAL A 30 2.28 -11.79 2.30
CA VAL A 30 3.41 -12.23 3.14
C VAL A 30 2.86 -12.80 4.44
N ARG A 31 2.94 -14.13 4.60
CA ARG A 31 2.60 -14.85 5.86
C ARG A 31 1.23 -14.45 6.47
N GLY A 32 0.18 -14.36 5.67
CA GLY A 32 -1.18 -14.00 6.14
C GLY A 32 -1.44 -12.50 6.24
N ARG A 33 -0.44 -11.68 5.92
CA ARG A 33 -0.55 -10.22 5.84
C ARG A 33 -0.39 -9.75 4.40
N ILE A 34 -0.77 -8.52 4.18
CA ILE A 34 -0.64 -7.86 2.88
C ILE A 34 0.37 -6.73 3.04
N ARG A 35 1.34 -6.65 2.13
CA ARG A 35 2.23 -5.51 1.99
C ARG A 35 1.83 -4.76 0.72
N LEU A 36 1.46 -3.50 0.87
CA LEU A 36 1.24 -2.57 -0.23
C LEU A 36 2.52 -1.75 -0.41
N ASP A 37 3.24 -2.04 -1.49
CA ASP A 37 4.41 -1.28 -1.90
C ASP A 37 3.98 -0.23 -2.93
N GLY A 38 4.52 0.98 -2.81
CA GLY A 38 4.23 2.11 -3.66
C GLY A 38 5.50 2.83 -4.09
N GLN A 39 5.57 3.21 -5.37
CA GLN A 39 6.59 4.11 -5.89
C GLN A 39 5.92 5.34 -6.46
N ILE A 40 6.40 6.51 -6.06
CA ILE A 40 5.92 7.80 -6.52
C ILE A 40 7.09 8.51 -7.20
N TYR A 41 6.94 8.81 -8.49
CA TYR A 41 7.95 9.49 -9.28
C TYR A 41 7.44 10.84 -9.79
N ASN A 42 8.28 11.87 -9.71
CA ASN A 42 7.98 13.18 -10.26
C ASN A 42 8.37 13.24 -11.76
N ASN A 43 7.38 13.07 -12.63
CA ASN A 43 7.50 13.22 -14.09
C ASN A 43 7.57 14.70 -14.53
N GLY A 44 7.14 15.62 -13.65
CA GLY A 44 7.00 17.03 -13.97
C GLY A 44 8.33 17.79 -14.07
N LYS A 45 8.24 19.04 -14.50
CA LYS A 45 9.38 19.98 -14.59
C LYS A 45 9.63 20.77 -13.31
N HIS A 46 8.72 20.67 -12.34
CA HIS A 46 8.75 21.43 -11.08
C HIS A 46 8.74 20.49 -9.88
N PRO A 47 9.26 20.92 -8.72
CA PRO A 47 9.10 20.17 -7.48
C PRO A 47 7.62 19.93 -7.16
N ILE A 48 7.31 18.71 -6.72
CA ILE A 48 6.03 18.39 -6.10
C ILE A 48 6.21 18.56 -4.60
N GLU A 49 5.28 19.24 -3.94
CA GLU A 49 5.35 19.59 -2.52
C GLU A 49 4.15 19.08 -1.72
N LYS A 50 4.28 19.06 -0.39
CA LYS A 50 3.20 18.72 0.56
C LYS A 50 2.55 17.38 0.22
N ILE A 51 3.39 16.40 -0.08
CA ILE A 51 2.99 15.09 -0.58
C ILE A 51 2.44 14.28 0.59
N LYS A 52 1.22 13.78 0.45
CA LYS A 52 0.58 12.84 1.36
C LYS A 52 0.25 11.58 0.58
N ILE A 53 0.80 10.46 1.04
CA ILE A 53 0.60 9.14 0.48
C ILE A 53 -0.20 8.34 1.49
N ALA A 54 -1.22 7.62 1.05
CA ALA A 54 -2.02 6.78 1.94
C ALA A 54 -2.59 5.58 1.21
N ALA A 55 -2.67 4.45 1.90
CA ALA A 55 -3.45 3.31 1.45
C ALA A 55 -4.96 3.63 1.52
N CYS A 56 -5.72 3.21 0.51
CA CYS A 56 -7.17 3.22 0.53
C CYS A 56 -7.70 1.78 0.44
N TYR A 57 -8.61 1.43 1.34
CA TYR A 57 -9.19 0.09 1.45
C TYR A 57 -10.49 0.17 2.26
N ASN A 58 -11.34 -0.85 2.14
CA ASN A 58 -12.48 -1.00 3.04
C ASN A 58 -11.99 -1.39 4.44
N ARG A 59 -12.29 -0.54 5.44
CA ARG A 59 -11.87 -0.76 6.83
C ARG A 59 -12.60 -1.91 7.53
N ALA A 60 -13.74 -2.34 6.98
CA ALA A 60 -14.46 -3.52 7.47
C ALA A 60 -13.70 -4.81 7.15
N ASP A 61 -12.96 -4.83 6.04
CA ASP A 61 -12.26 -6.03 5.55
C ASP A 61 -10.77 -6.01 5.92
N ILE A 62 -10.15 -4.83 5.90
CA ILE A 62 -8.71 -4.64 6.07
C ILE A 62 -8.43 -3.58 7.17
N SER A 63 -7.35 -3.78 7.93
CA SER A 63 -6.75 -2.79 8.83
C SER A 63 -5.29 -2.51 8.47
N SER A 64 -4.74 -1.35 8.89
CA SER A 64 -3.30 -1.10 8.78
C SER A 64 -2.56 -1.60 10.01
N ILE A 65 -1.37 -2.13 9.80
CA ILE A 65 -0.41 -2.43 10.85
C ILE A 65 0.55 -1.23 10.92
N GLY A 66 0.30 -0.33 11.86
CA GLY A 66 1.06 0.93 11.97
C GLY A 66 0.55 2.01 11.01
N PRO A 67 1.43 2.92 10.55
CA PRO A 67 1.06 4.00 9.64
C PRO A 67 0.43 3.45 8.36
N SER A 68 -0.69 4.03 7.95
CA SER A 68 -1.38 3.68 6.69
C SER A 68 -0.92 4.54 5.51
N GLY A 69 0.25 5.17 5.62
CA GLY A 69 0.74 6.15 4.67
C GLY A 69 1.86 7.01 5.23
N ASP A 70 2.42 7.85 4.37
CA ASP A 70 3.56 8.72 4.64
C ASP A 70 3.30 10.16 4.18
N THR A 71 4.11 11.08 4.71
CA THR A 71 4.11 12.48 4.30
C THR A 71 5.53 12.91 3.94
N LEU A 72 5.68 13.51 2.77
CA LEU A 72 6.94 14.03 2.26
C LEU A 72 6.81 15.53 1.96
N HIS A 73 7.82 16.31 2.34
CA HIS A 73 7.81 17.76 2.13
C HIS A 73 7.88 18.13 0.65
N TYR A 74 8.81 17.53 -0.08
CA TYR A 74 8.98 17.74 -1.52
C TYR A 74 9.60 16.53 -2.21
N LEU A 75 9.38 16.44 -3.54
CA LEU A 75 10.02 15.49 -4.44
C LEU A 75 10.46 16.26 -5.71
N LEU A 76 11.76 16.29 -5.99
CA LEU A 76 12.30 17.04 -7.13
C LEU A 76 12.01 16.32 -8.47
N PRO A 77 12.02 17.03 -9.61
CA PRO A 77 11.92 16.43 -10.94
C PRO A 77 12.91 15.28 -11.11
N GLY A 78 12.43 14.13 -11.60
CA GLY A 78 13.27 12.96 -11.81
C GLY A 78 13.56 12.12 -10.55
N GLN A 79 13.01 12.48 -9.39
CA GLN A 79 13.17 11.68 -8.17
C GLN A 79 12.00 10.70 -7.98
N THR A 80 12.34 9.57 -7.38
CA THR A 80 11.40 8.55 -6.90
C THR A 80 11.39 8.53 -5.37
N TYR A 81 10.21 8.33 -4.80
CA TYR A 81 10.02 8.00 -3.40
C TYR A 81 9.30 6.65 -3.29
N GLU A 82 9.77 5.79 -2.38
CA GLU A 82 9.20 4.47 -2.15
C GLU A 82 8.55 4.41 -0.76
N VAL A 83 7.43 3.69 -0.66
CA VAL A 83 6.71 3.44 0.58
C VAL A 83 6.26 1.99 0.66
N SER A 84 6.27 1.43 1.87
CA SER A 84 5.69 0.11 2.16
C SER A 84 4.70 0.23 3.30
N ILE A 85 3.45 -0.15 3.04
CA ILE A 85 2.35 -0.10 4.01
C ILE A 85 1.93 -1.53 4.33
N TRP A 86 1.97 -1.88 5.61
CA TRP A 86 1.53 -3.19 6.09
C TRP A 86 0.06 -3.18 6.42
N LEU A 87 -0.66 -4.16 5.90
CA LEU A 87 -2.10 -4.33 6.02
C LEU A 87 -2.41 -5.73 6.56
N GLU A 88 -3.42 -5.79 7.44
CA GLU A 88 -3.92 -7.01 8.04
C GLU A 88 -5.37 -7.23 7.63
N PRO A 89 -5.67 -8.35 6.97
CA PRO A 89 -7.05 -8.78 6.74
C PRO A 89 -7.76 -9.13 8.04
N ARG A 90 -9.01 -8.68 8.19
CA ARG A 90 -9.85 -8.96 9.37
C ARG A 90 -10.57 -10.29 9.28
N ALA A 91 -10.96 -10.69 8.06
CA ALA A 91 -11.64 -11.93 7.77
C ALA A 91 -11.33 -12.37 6.34
N SER A 92 -11.69 -13.61 6.00
CA SER A 92 -11.74 -14.02 4.60
C SER A 92 -12.79 -13.16 3.88
N ALA A 93 -12.41 -12.60 2.74
CA ALA A 93 -13.28 -11.77 1.93
C ALA A 93 -12.94 -11.94 0.44
N GLU A 94 -13.96 -11.72 -0.39
CA GLU A 94 -13.87 -11.79 -1.84
C GLU A 94 -13.96 -10.39 -2.43
N ASN A 95 -13.38 -10.17 -3.61
CA ASN A 95 -13.36 -8.89 -4.31
C ASN A 95 -12.82 -7.73 -3.45
N ILE A 96 -11.76 -7.97 -2.68
CA ILE A 96 -11.12 -6.94 -1.87
C ILE A 96 -10.45 -5.94 -2.83
N ILE A 97 -10.74 -4.65 -2.63
CA ILE A 97 -10.12 -3.55 -3.39
C ILE A 97 -9.21 -2.76 -2.45
N ILE A 98 -7.94 -2.65 -2.85
CA ILE A 98 -6.94 -1.82 -2.19
C ILE A 98 -6.35 -0.88 -3.23
N GLY A 99 -5.99 0.32 -2.82
CA GLY A 99 -5.29 1.27 -3.67
C GLY A 99 -4.28 2.12 -2.91
N LEU A 100 -3.50 2.88 -3.68
CA LEU A 100 -2.56 3.87 -3.21
C LEU A 100 -3.02 5.26 -3.66
N LYS A 101 -3.22 6.15 -2.69
CA LYS A 101 -3.67 7.51 -2.91
C LYS A 101 -2.54 8.49 -2.66
N VAL A 102 -2.32 9.39 -3.62
CA VAL A 102 -1.33 10.45 -3.53
C VAL A 102 -2.01 11.80 -3.68
N ARG A 103 -1.77 12.68 -2.72
CA ARG A 103 -2.18 14.09 -2.75
C ARG A 103 -0.95 14.97 -2.64
N ALA A 104 -0.83 15.95 -3.50
CA ALA A 104 0.32 16.85 -3.47
C ALA A 104 -0.01 18.21 -4.07
N LYS A 105 0.98 19.10 -4.10
CA LYS A 105 0.92 20.34 -4.86
C LYS A 105 2.06 20.42 -5.87
N SER A 106 1.81 20.98 -7.04
CA SER A 106 2.85 21.34 -8.01
C SER A 106 2.57 22.74 -8.51
N ASN A 107 3.53 23.66 -8.34
CA ASN A 107 3.39 25.06 -8.74
C ASN A 107 2.09 25.74 -8.25
N GLY A 108 1.63 25.40 -7.03
CA GLY A 108 0.39 25.91 -6.44
C GLY A 108 -0.86 25.06 -6.72
N ASP A 109 -0.87 24.27 -7.79
CA ASP A 109 -2.00 23.42 -8.20
C ASP A 109 -2.08 22.12 -7.40
N SER A 110 -3.30 21.64 -7.15
CA SER A 110 -3.53 20.41 -6.39
C SER A 110 -3.45 19.17 -7.29
N ILE A 111 -2.56 18.25 -6.97
CA ILE A 111 -2.50 16.91 -7.57
C ILE A 111 -3.25 15.92 -6.67
N ARG A 112 -4.17 15.15 -7.24
CA ARG A 112 -4.92 14.10 -6.53
C ARG A 112 -5.07 12.88 -7.41
N ASN A 113 -4.26 11.87 -7.16
CA ASN A 113 -4.30 10.61 -7.90
C ASN A 113 -4.55 9.44 -6.97
N THR A 114 -5.23 8.42 -7.47
CA THR A 114 -5.45 7.17 -6.76
C THR A 114 -5.29 6.05 -7.75
N VAL A 115 -4.45 5.08 -7.41
CA VAL A 115 -4.24 3.86 -8.18
C VAL A 115 -4.93 2.75 -7.41
N TYR A 116 -6.01 2.20 -7.96
CA TYR A 116 -6.64 1.01 -7.42
C TYR A 116 -6.00 -0.21 -8.08
N LEU A 117 -5.63 -1.19 -7.26
CA LEU A 117 -5.17 -2.48 -7.75
C LEU A 117 -6.38 -3.33 -8.15
N GLU A 118 -6.13 -4.33 -9.00
CA GLU A 118 -7.16 -5.30 -9.37
C GLU A 118 -7.76 -5.96 -8.12
N PRO A 119 -9.10 -6.19 -8.11
CA PRO A 119 -9.74 -6.90 -7.02
C PRO A 119 -9.13 -8.28 -6.84
N PHE A 120 -8.99 -8.72 -5.59
CA PHE A 120 -8.48 -10.06 -5.29
C PHE A 120 -9.28 -10.70 -4.15
N ASP A 121 -9.26 -12.02 -4.13
CA ASP A 121 -9.87 -12.81 -3.06
C ASP A 121 -8.82 -13.20 -2.04
N LEU A 122 -9.21 -13.15 -0.77
CA LEU A 122 -8.36 -13.58 0.32
C LEU A 122 -9.08 -14.61 1.20
N LYS A 123 -8.52 -15.81 1.24
CA LYS A 123 -8.97 -16.89 2.13
C LYS A 123 -7.99 -17.03 3.29
N ILE A 124 -8.36 -16.55 4.47
CA ILE A 124 -7.61 -16.79 5.70
C ILE A 124 -7.91 -18.23 6.14
N LYS A 125 -6.96 -19.15 5.90
CA LYS A 125 -7.07 -20.53 6.41
C LYS A 125 -6.67 -20.55 7.89
N GLY A 126 -7.64 -20.79 8.78
CA GLY A 126 -7.40 -21.05 10.20
C GLY A 126 -7.10 -19.79 11.02
N ARG A 127 -7.49 -19.80 12.30
CA ARG A 127 -7.44 -18.63 13.20
C ARG A 127 -5.99 -18.15 13.37
N PRO A 128 -5.68 -16.85 13.21
CA PRO A 128 -4.39 -16.32 13.62
C PRO A 128 -4.35 -16.35 15.15
N TYR A 129 -3.60 -17.32 15.70
CA TYR A 129 -3.39 -17.52 17.13
C TYR A 129 -4.68 -17.48 17.95
N GLN A 130 -5.44 -18.58 17.91
CA GLN A 130 -6.19 -18.95 19.09
C GLN A 130 -5.15 -19.21 20.19
N ASN A 131 -4.86 -18.21 21.02
CA ASN A 131 -4.26 -18.46 22.31
C ASN A 131 -5.21 -19.44 22.98
N ASP A 132 -4.86 -20.72 22.98
CA ASP A 132 -5.27 -21.62 24.03
C ASP A 132 -4.69 -21.04 25.32
N ARG A 133 -5.36 -20.02 25.87
CA ARG A 133 -5.43 -19.87 27.31
C ARG A 133 -6.10 -21.14 27.78
N ARG A 134 -5.29 -22.19 27.94
CA ARG A 134 -5.54 -23.23 28.90
C ARG A 134 -5.89 -22.48 30.17
N TYR A 135 -7.16 -22.50 30.53
CA TYR A 135 -7.57 -22.32 31.90
C TYR A 135 -6.83 -23.43 32.67
N LEU A 136 -5.63 -23.12 33.14
CA LEU A 136 -5.04 -23.85 34.26
C LEU A 136 -5.98 -23.57 35.41
N GLY A 137 -6.61 -24.65 35.87
CA GLY A 137 -7.60 -24.62 36.92
C GLY A 137 -7.11 -23.94 38.18
N LEU A 138 -8.05 -23.32 38.86
CA LEU A 138 -8.11 -23.19 40.30
C LEU A 138 -9.46 -23.74 40.74
#